data_AF-A0A7S0N7F0-F1
#
_entry.id   AF-A0A7S0N7F0-F1
#
_cell.length_a   1.000
_cell.length_b   1.000
_cell.length_c   1.000
_cell.angle_alpha   90.00
_cell.angle_beta   90.00
_cell.angle_gamma   90.00
#
_symmetry.space_group_name_H-M   'P 1'
#
loop_
_entity.id
_entity.type
_entity.pdbx_description
1 polymer ?
#
loop_
_entity_poly.entity_id
_entity_poly.type
_entity_poly.pdbx_seq_one_letter_code
_entity_poly.pdbx_strand_id
1 'polypeptide(L)'
;KMVFVSGGIGPTHDDVTLPAVAKAFGCGLQLRQEMLDLLATALPGQQLNEYHLKMASLPQGSELIRNADGPDKWPLIVKNNVYVLPGVPEFCIRKFDLVRSELSGRPFYVAKLFINEAEPLIASVLDRADREHEQVEIGSYPVMSSNDYQVIVTLESKDQYALQMALNQLRTSLPQRSIHRIETDTPQGFLAKAGAAL
;
A
#
# COMPACT_ATOMS: atom_id res chain seq x y z
N LYS A 1 -7.46 -16.23 3.81
CA LYS A 1 -7.58 -14.89 3.16
C LYS A 1 -7.14 -13.85 4.18
N MET A 2 -6.25 -12.93 3.83
CA MET A 2 -5.85 -11.82 4.69
C MET A 2 -6.81 -10.64 4.51
N VAL A 3 -7.09 -9.92 5.58
CA VAL A 3 -7.94 -8.71 5.58
C VAL A 3 -7.12 -7.57 6.15
N PHE A 4 -6.98 -6.49 5.38
CA PHE A 4 -6.34 -5.27 5.83
C PHE A 4 -7.41 -4.22 6.10
N VAL A 5 -7.36 -3.62 7.27
CA VAL A 5 -8.18 -2.45 7.62
C VAL A 5 -7.24 -1.33 8.03
N SER A 6 -7.55 -0.10 7.65
CA SER A 6 -6.71 1.07 7.98
C SER A 6 -7.55 2.19 8.58
N GLY A 7 -7.04 2.81 9.65
CA GLY A 7 -7.71 3.93 10.33
C GLY A 7 -8.68 3.49 11.43
N GLY A 8 -9.20 4.47 12.17
CA GLY A 8 -10.16 4.24 13.25
C GLY A 8 -9.56 3.60 14.51
N ILE A 9 -8.26 3.81 14.78
CA ILE A 9 -7.52 3.25 15.92
C ILE A 9 -7.01 4.29 16.91
N GLY A 10 -7.32 5.57 16.69
CA GLY A 10 -6.94 6.65 17.59
C GLY A 10 -7.83 6.77 18.83
N PRO A 11 -7.70 7.89 19.55
CA PRO A 11 -8.42 8.13 20.79
C PRO A 11 -9.86 8.63 20.59
N THR A 12 -10.23 9.16 19.43
CA THR A 12 -11.48 9.95 19.28
C THR A 12 -12.71 9.06 19.18
N HIS A 13 -13.90 9.63 19.38
CA HIS A 13 -15.17 8.86 19.44
C HIS A 13 -15.48 8.05 18.17
N ASP A 14 -15.03 8.54 17.02
CA ASP A 14 -15.16 7.92 15.70
C ASP A 14 -14.10 6.83 15.41
N ASP A 15 -13.07 6.70 16.26
CA ASP A 15 -12.12 5.59 16.20
C ASP A 15 -12.76 4.30 16.75
N VAL A 16 -13.42 3.54 15.86
CA VAL A 16 -14.22 2.35 16.21
C VAL A 16 -13.72 1.04 15.60
N THR A 17 -12.55 1.03 14.96
CA THR A 17 -12.03 -0.15 14.24
C THR A 17 -11.73 -1.31 15.19
N LEU A 18 -11.03 -1.08 16.30
CA LEU A 18 -10.74 -2.16 17.27
C LEU A 18 -12.02 -2.74 17.91
N PRO A 19 -12.99 -1.93 18.38
CA PRO A 19 -14.30 -2.44 18.79
C PRO A 19 -15.03 -3.23 17.70
N ALA A 20 -15.02 -2.75 16.45
CA ALA A 20 -15.67 -3.42 15.33
C ALA A 20 -15.03 -4.79 15.03
N VAL A 21 -13.70 -4.86 15.05
CA VAL A 21 -12.95 -6.12 14.90
C VAL A 21 -13.28 -7.08 16.03
N ALA A 22 -13.31 -6.62 17.29
CA ALA A 22 -13.67 -7.45 18.43
C ALA A 22 -15.10 -8.02 18.28
N LYS A 23 -16.06 -7.17 17.89
CA LYS A 23 -17.45 -7.58 17.61
C LYS A 23 -17.53 -8.62 16.49
N ALA A 24 -16.77 -8.45 15.41
CA ALA A 24 -16.77 -9.38 14.27
C ALA A 24 -16.28 -10.78 14.67
N PHE A 25 -15.37 -10.88 15.64
CA PHE A 25 -14.87 -12.15 16.18
C PHE A 25 -15.58 -12.62 17.45
N GLY A 26 -16.65 -11.95 17.87
CA GLY A 26 -17.42 -12.31 19.07
C GLY A 26 -16.62 -12.27 20.36
N CYS A 27 -15.59 -11.41 20.45
CA CYS A 27 -14.74 -11.28 21.63
C CYS A 27 -14.83 -9.89 22.27
N GLY A 28 -14.38 -9.78 23.52
CA GLY A 28 -14.26 -8.50 24.21
C GLY A 28 -13.02 -7.71 23.79
N LEU A 29 -12.91 -6.49 24.32
CA LEU A 29 -11.66 -5.74 24.37
C LEU A 29 -10.91 -6.07 25.67
N GLN A 30 -9.59 -6.08 25.60
CA GLN A 30 -8.70 -6.29 26.72
C GLN A 30 -7.62 -5.22 26.70
N LEU A 31 -7.41 -4.60 27.86
CA LEU A 31 -6.33 -3.65 28.06
C LEU A 31 -4.98 -4.38 27.95
N ARG A 32 -4.08 -3.86 27.12
CA ARG A 32 -2.77 -4.45 26.86
C ARG A 32 -1.69 -3.64 27.54
N GLN A 33 -1.02 -4.25 28.51
CA GLN A 33 0.06 -3.61 29.26
C GLN A 33 1.16 -3.09 28.33
N GLU A 34 1.55 -3.88 27.33
CA GLU A 34 2.56 -3.47 26.35
C GLU A 34 2.19 -2.18 25.59
N MET A 35 0.90 -1.96 25.31
CA MET A 35 0.44 -0.71 24.68
C MET A 35 0.44 0.46 25.68
N LEU A 36 0.12 0.20 26.95
CA LEU A 36 0.21 1.21 28.01
C LEU A 36 1.65 1.68 28.23
N ASP A 37 2.61 0.76 28.22
CA ASP A 37 4.03 1.08 28.40
C ASP A 37 4.54 1.96 27.25
N LEU A 38 4.08 1.69 26.01
CA LEU A 38 4.37 2.54 24.85
C LEU A 38 3.75 3.93 24.99
N LEU A 39 2.49 4.02 25.44
CA LEU A 39 1.83 5.30 25.69
C LEU A 39 2.53 6.11 26.77
N ALA A 40 2.93 5.47 27.88
CA ALA A 40 3.66 6.11 28.97
C ALA A 40 5.04 6.62 28.51
N THR A 41 5.72 5.86 27.65
CA THR A 41 7.01 6.27 27.05
C THR A 41 6.83 7.45 26.09
N ALA A 42 5.77 7.45 25.28
CA ALA A 42 5.47 8.52 24.34
C ALA A 42 5.00 9.83 25.01
N LEU A 43 4.46 9.74 26.22
CA LEU A 43 3.90 10.87 26.98
C LEU A 43 4.55 10.98 28.37
N PRO A 44 5.88 11.22 28.43
CA PRO A 44 6.60 11.23 29.70
C PRO A 44 6.07 12.31 30.65
N GLY A 45 5.78 11.91 31.88
CA GLY A 45 5.27 12.80 32.93
C GLY A 45 3.78 13.13 32.83
N GLN A 46 3.04 12.53 31.89
CA GLN A 46 1.59 12.70 31.78
C GLN A 46 0.85 11.49 32.36
N GLN A 47 -0.30 11.76 33.00
CA GLN A 47 -1.19 10.70 33.45
C GLN A 47 -2.06 10.22 32.29
N LEU A 48 -2.02 8.91 32.01
CA LEU A 48 -2.88 8.30 31.01
C LEU A 48 -4.35 8.41 31.43
N ASN A 49 -5.18 8.95 30.53
CA ASN A 49 -6.63 9.08 30.70
C ASN A 49 -7.40 7.96 29.96
N GLU A 50 -8.73 7.97 30.06
CA GLU A 50 -9.61 6.97 29.42
C GLU A 50 -9.42 6.84 27.89
N TYR A 51 -9.05 7.91 27.19
CA TYR A 51 -8.80 7.89 25.76
C TYR A 51 -7.49 7.19 25.40
N HIS A 52 -6.47 7.30 26.26
CA HIS A 52 -5.25 6.50 26.14
C HIS A 52 -5.53 5.03 26.46
N LEU A 53 -6.36 4.75 27.48
CA LEU A 53 -6.79 3.38 27.79
C LEU A 53 -7.57 2.75 26.63
N LYS A 54 -8.40 3.54 25.93
CA LYS A 54 -9.09 3.10 24.71
C LYS A 54 -8.08 2.63 23.64
N MET A 55 -7.03 3.41 23.38
CA MET A 55 -5.98 3.03 22.42
C MET A 55 -5.22 1.76 22.83
N ALA A 56 -5.06 1.52 24.14
CA ALA A 56 -4.44 0.29 24.66
C ALA A 56 -5.40 -0.91 24.77
N SER A 57 -6.69 -0.73 24.49
CA SER A 57 -7.71 -1.78 24.58
C SER A 57 -7.89 -2.47 23.24
N LEU A 58 -7.37 -3.69 23.12
CA LEU A 58 -7.34 -4.45 21.86
C LEU A 58 -8.34 -5.61 21.91
N PRO A 59 -8.79 -6.15 20.75
CA PRO A 59 -9.54 -7.40 20.72
C PRO A 59 -8.79 -8.50 21.49
N GLN A 60 -9.52 -9.26 22.31
CA GLN A 60 -8.94 -10.38 23.07
C GLN A 60 -8.24 -11.37 22.13
N GLY A 61 -7.04 -11.80 22.50
CA GLY A 61 -6.22 -12.70 21.67
C GLY A 61 -5.64 -12.03 20.42
N SER A 62 -5.55 -10.69 20.37
CA SER A 62 -4.76 -10.00 19.36
C SER A 62 -3.27 -10.24 19.56
N GLU A 63 -2.57 -10.45 18.45
CA GLU A 63 -1.12 -10.48 18.36
C GLU A 63 -0.57 -9.09 18.07
N LEU A 64 0.66 -8.84 18.52
CA LEU A 64 1.37 -7.58 18.32
C LEU A 64 2.68 -7.88 17.59
N ILE A 65 2.78 -7.44 16.34
CA ILE A 65 3.96 -7.63 15.50
C ILE A 65 4.79 -6.35 15.52
N ARG A 66 6.08 -6.43 15.81
CA ARG A 66 6.99 -5.26 15.79
C ARG A 66 8.39 -5.66 15.38
N ASN A 67 9.15 -4.70 14.85
CA ASN A 67 10.59 -4.81 14.72
C ASN A 67 11.24 -4.26 15.99
N ALA A 68 11.78 -5.13 16.85
CA ALA A 68 12.35 -4.75 18.15
C ALA A 68 13.51 -3.73 18.01
N ASP A 69 14.32 -3.91 16.96
CA ASP A 69 15.50 -3.09 16.68
C ASP A 69 15.18 -1.85 15.84
N GLY A 70 13.96 -1.76 15.31
CA GLY A 70 13.51 -0.65 14.48
C GLY A 70 13.25 0.64 15.27
N PRO A 71 13.25 1.81 14.60
CA PRO A 71 12.97 3.10 15.22
C PRO A 71 11.48 3.25 15.62
N ASP A 72 10.57 2.56 14.93
CA ASP A 72 9.15 2.59 15.23
C ASP A 72 8.79 1.52 16.28
N LYS A 73 8.61 1.98 17.53
CA LYS A 73 8.33 1.09 18.67
C LYS A 73 6.88 0.63 18.75
N TRP A 74 5.97 1.21 17.96
CA TRP A 74 4.56 0.80 17.98
C TRP A 74 4.38 -0.53 17.25
N PRO A 75 3.58 -1.46 17.77
CA PRO A 75 3.30 -2.71 17.07
C PRO A 75 2.21 -2.55 16.01
N LEU A 76 2.20 -3.46 15.05
CA LEU A 76 1.02 -3.77 14.25
C LEU A 76 0.10 -4.70 15.05
N ILE A 77 -1.19 -4.35 15.09
CA ILE A 77 -2.21 -5.14 15.76
C ILE A 77 -2.78 -6.15 14.78
N VAL A 78 -2.72 -7.43 15.13
CA VAL A 78 -3.25 -8.52 14.31
C VAL A 78 -4.30 -9.28 15.12
N LYS A 79 -5.45 -9.55 14.51
CA LYS A 79 -6.48 -10.42 15.09
C LYS A 79 -6.84 -11.49 14.07
N ASN A 80 -6.41 -12.72 14.32
CA ASN A 80 -6.56 -13.84 13.38
C ASN A 80 -5.99 -13.48 12.01
N ASN A 81 -6.85 -13.24 11.01
CA ASN A 81 -6.46 -12.88 9.65
C ASN A 81 -6.66 -11.38 9.34
N VAL A 82 -6.95 -10.54 10.34
CA VAL A 82 -7.18 -9.11 10.21
C VAL A 82 -5.97 -8.32 10.72
N TYR A 83 -5.36 -7.54 9.84
CA TYR A 83 -4.24 -6.65 10.12
C TYR A 83 -4.76 -5.21 10.21
N VAL A 84 -4.59 -4.59 11.38
CA VAL A 84 -5.15 -3.28 11.68
C VAL A 84 -4.08 -2.21 11.55
N LEU A 85 -4.08 -1.51 10.42
CA LEU A 85 -3.13 -0.48 10.05
C LEU A 85 -3.57 0.91 10.55
N PRO A 86 -2.63 1.82 10.84
CA PRO A 86 -2.93 3.22 11.11
C PRO A 86 -3.59 3.92 9.92
N GLY A 87 -4.38 4.97 10.18
CA GLY A 87 -5.00 5.78 9.13
C GLY A 87 -4.06 6.82 8.52
N VAL A 88 -3.04 7.25 9.25
CA VAL A 88 -2.03 8.19 8.75
C VAL A 88 -1.16 7.46 7.70
N PRO A 89 -1.07 7.92 6.44
CA PRO A 89 -0.42 7.19 5.36
C PRO A 89 1.03 6.78 5.66
N GLU A 90 1.83 7.66 6.24
CA GLU A 90 3.23 7.37 6.61
C GLU A 90 3.31 6.19 7.59
N PHE A 91 2.44 6.17 8.60
CA PHE A 91 2.42 5.11 9.60
C PHE A 91 1.88 3.81 9.02
N CYS A 92 0.88 3.89 8.15
CA CYS A 92 0.35 2.74 7.40
C CYS A 92 1.47 2.06 6.60
N ILE A 93 2.25 2.82 5.84
CA ILE A 93 3.37 2.31 5.03
C ILE A 93 4.40 1.60 5.93
N ARG A 94 4.84 2.24 7.02
CA ARG A 94 5.80 1.63 7.96
C ARG A 94 5.30 0.32 8.57
N LYS A 95 4.00 0.24 8.89
CA LYS A 95 3.40 -0.99 9.45
C LYS A 95 3.21 -2.07 8.39
N PHE A 96 2.94 -1.69 7.15
CA PHE A 96 2.78 -2.65 6.06
C PHE A 96 4.08 -3.42 5.78
N ASP A 97 5.24 -2.79 5.97
CA ASP A 97 6.53 -3.47 5.80
C ASP A 97 6.73 -4.63 6.79
N LEU A 98 6.10 -4.60 7.97
CA LEU A 98 6.20 -5.67 8.97
C LEU A 98 5.54 -6.98 8.53
N VAL A 99 4.55 -6.90 7.63
CA VAL A 99 3.77 -8.06 7.16
C VAL A 99 4.14 -8.48 5.75
N ARG A 100 5.06 -7.75 5.12
CA ARG A 100 5.46 -7.99 3.73
C ARG A 100 6.00 -9.40 3.51
N SER A 101 6.71 -9.97 4.49
CA SER A 101 7.23 -11.34 4.42
C SER A 101 6.13 -12.41 4.47
N GLU A 102 4.96 -12.09 5.03
CA GLU A 102 3.80 -12.98 5.09
C GLU A 102 2.97 -12.93 3.79
N LEU A 103 3.10 -11.86 3.01
CA LEU A 103 2.43 -11.72 1.73
C LEU A 103 3.06 -12.68 0.71
N SER A 104 2.22 -13.56 0.18
CA SER A 104 2.59 -14.48 -0.90
C SER A 104 1.86 -14.10 -2.19
N GLY A 105 2.55 -14.23 -3.31
CA GLY A 105 2.02 -13.91 -4.62
C GLY A 105 3.10 -13.90 -5.68
N ARG A 106 2.70 -14.04 -6.95
CA ARG A 106 3.61 -13.75 -8.05
C ARG A 106 3.63 -12.24 -8.27
N PRO A 107 4.80 -11.59 -8.15
CA PRO A 107 4.90 -10.15 -8.32
C PRO A 107 4.58 -9.78 -9.76
N PHE A 108 4.07 -8.57 -9.96
CA PHE A 108 3.89 -8.00 -11.29
C PHE A 108 5.18 -7.32 -11.76
N TYR A 109 5.42 -7.40 -13.05
CA TYR A 109 6.28 -6.50 -13.77
C TYR A 109 5.43 -5.30 -14.19
N VAL A 110 5.94 -4.09 -13.95
CA VAL A 110 5.20 -2.86 -14.22
C VAL A 110 6.01 -1.96 -15.14
N ALA A 111 5.38 -1.39 -16.15
CA ALA A 111 5.94 -0.31 -16.94
C ALA A 111 5.00 0.90 -16.89
N LYS A 112 5.58 2.11 -16.88
CA LYS A 112 4.86 3.38 -16.94
C LYS A 112 5.40 4.22 -18.07
N LEU A 113 4.55 4.63 -18.99
CA LEU A 113 4.87 5.58 -20.04
C LEU A 113 4.24 6.93 -19.66
N PHE A 114 5.07 7.96 -19.64
CA PHE A 114 4.63 9.33 -19.42
C PHE A 114 4.51 9.99 -20.78
N ILE A 115 3.29 10.39 -21.13
CA ILE A 115 2.92 10.83 -22.48
C ILE A 115 2.49 12.29 -22.44
N ASN A 116 3.03 13.12 -23.32
CA ASN A 116 2.74 14.56 -23.42
C ASN A 116 1.55 14.90 -24.35
N GLU A 117 0.86 13.87 -24.85
CA GLU A 117 -0.36 13.98 -25.67
C GLU A 117 -1.61 13.75 -24.82
N ALA A 118 -2.73 14.32 -25.25
CA ALA A 118 -4.02 14.13 -24.59
C ALA A 118 -4.51 12.67 -24.76
N GLU A 119 -5.19 12.15 -23.73
CA GLU A 119 -5.69 10.77 -23.70
C GLU A 119 -6.52 10.37 -24.94
N PRO A 120 -7.46 11.19 -25.46
CA PRO A 120 -8.23 10.82 -26.64
C PRO A 120 -7.38 10.59 -27.89
N LEU A 121 -6.20 11.21 -27.99
CA LEU A 121 -5.32 11.07 -29.15
C LEU A 121 -4.56 9.73 -29.15
N ILE A 122 -4.40 9.11 -27.97
CA ILE A 122 -3.70 7.84 -27.82
C ILE A 122 -4.64 6.66 -27.57
N ALA A 123 -5.92 6.91 -27.27
CA ALA A 123 -6.91 5.89 -26.92
C ALA A 123 -6.98 4.73 -27.93
N SER A 124 -6.99 5.02 -29.23
CA SER A 124 -7.05 3.98 -30.28
C SER A 124 -5.82 3.05 -30.29
N VAL A 125 -4.66 3.57 -29.90
CA VAL A 125 -3.42 2.79 -29.77
C VAL A 125 -3.48 1.91 -28.53
N LEU A 126 -4.03 2.44 -27.43
CA LEU A 126 -4.23 1.68 -26.19
C LEU A 126 -5.24 0.55 -26.38
N ASP A 127 -6.40 0.83 -26.99
CA ASP A 127 -7.44 -0.18 -27.31
C ASP A 127 -6.91 -1.30 -28.19
N ARG A 128 -5.97 -0.99 -29.08
CA ARG A 128 -5.31 -2.01 -29.90
C ARG A 128 -4.35 -2.85 -29.08
N ALA A 129 -3.51 -2.23 -28.26
CA ALA A 129 -2.56 -2.95 -27.42
C ALA A 129 -3.26 -3.84 -26.39
N ASP A 130 -4.36 -3.37 -25.78
CA ASP A 130 -5.15 -4.14 -24.81
C ASP A 130 -5.73 -5.42 -25.45
N ARG A 131 -6.25 -5.32 -26.67
CA ARG A 131 -6.75 -6.48 -27.43
C ARG A 131 -5.66 -7.44 -27.87
N GLU A 132 -4.48 -6.94 -28.24
CA GLU A 132 -3.39 -7.77 -28.77
C GLU A 132 -2.53 -8.40 -27.65
N HIS A 133 -2.64 -7.92 -26.40
CA HIS A 133 -1.84 -8.36 -25.26
C HIS A 133 -2.71 -8.74 -24.05
N GLU A 134 -3.56 -9.76 -24.19
CA GLU A 134 -4.49 -10.22 -23.12
C GLU A 134 -3.83 -10.56 -21.76
N GLN A 135 -2.52 -10.79 -21.75
CA GLN A 135 -1.75 -11.07 -20.52
C GLN A 135 -1.23 -9.82 -19.81
N VAL A 136 -1.52 -8.63 -20.34
CA VAL A 136 -1.04 -7.34 -19.86
C VAL A 136 -2.24 -6.44 -19.58
N GLU A 137 -2.37 -5.98 -18.34
CA GLU A 137 -3.37 -4.99 -17.97
C GLU A 137 -2.84 -3.60 -18.35
N ILE A 138 -3.60 -2.86 -19.17
CA ILE A 138 -3.22 -1.53 -19.64
C ILE A 138 -4.19 -0.51 -19.04
N GLY A 139 -3.65 0.50 -18.35
CA GLY A 139 -4.41 1.60 -17.79
C GLY A 139 -3.91 2.96 -18.28
N SER A 140 -4.81 3.95 -18.40
CA SER A 140 -4.49 5.34 -18.71
C SER A 140 -4.99 6.28 -17.62
N TYR A 141 -4.14 7.22 -17.21
CA TYR A 141 -4.41 8.14 -16.11
C TYR A 141 -4.04 9.57 -16.51
N PRO A 142 -5.02 10.43 -16.83
CA PRO A 142 -4.78 11.85 -17.09
C PRO A 142 -4.17 12.57 -15.88
N VAL A 143 -3.25 13.49 -16.15
CA VAL A 143 -2.53 14.25 -15.13
C VAL A 143 -2.76 15.74 -15.35
N MET A 144 -3.42 16.38 -14.38
CA MET A 144 -3.82 17.79 -14.46
C MET A 144 -2.74 18.77 -13.96
N SER A 145 -1.76 18.28 -13.19
CA SER A 145 -0.82 19.11 -12.43
C SER A 145 0.62 19.06 -12.94
N SER A 146 0.84 18.57 -14.15
CA SER A 146 2.17 18.41 -14.74
C SER A 146 2.31 19.29 -15.97
N ASN A 147 3.44 19.99 -16.09
CA ASN A 147 3.80 20.74 -17.29
C ASN A 147 4.54 19.87 -18.33
N ASP A 148 4.97 18.66 -17.95
CA ASP A 148 5.88 17.84 -18.74
C ASP A 148 5.18 16.69 -19.48
N TYR A 149 4.04 16.22 -18.96
CA TYR A 149 3.26 15.12 -19.53
C TYR A 149 1.77 15.26 -19.13
N GLN A 150 0.87 14.77 -19.98
CA GLN A 150 -0.58 14.88 -19.80
C GLN A 150 -1.23 13.55 -19.38
N VAL A 151 -0.61 12.40 -19.67
CA VAL A 151 -1.16 11.08 -19.36
C VAL A 151 -0.06 10.15 -18.88
N ILE A 152 -0.35 9.34 -17.86
CA ILE A 152 0.46 8.18 -17.48
C ILE A 152 -0.26 6.94 -17.98
N VAL A 153 0.42 6.15 -18.81
CA VAL A 153 -0.05 4.82 -19.22
C VAL A 153 0.71 3.77 -18.42
N THR A 154 -0.01 2.90 -17.72
CA THR A 154 0.55 1.79 -16.95
C THR A 154 0.34 0.48 -17.68
N LEU A 155 1.34 -0.39 -17.64
CA LEU A 155 1.25 -1.76 -18.11
C LEU A 155 1.66 -2.67 -16.96
N GLU A 156 0.85 -3.66 -16.66
CA GLU A 156 1.10 -4.60 -15.56
C GLU A 156 0.93 -6.04 -16.04
N SER A 157 1.91 -6.90 -15.78
CA SER A 157 1.81 -8.32 -16.12
C SER A 157 2.60 -9.21 -15.17
N LYS A 158 2.15 -10.46 -15.02
CA LYS A 158 2.94 -11.51 -14.34
C LYS A 158 3.99 -12.15 -15.25
N ASP A 159 3.94 -11.87 -16.55
CA ASP A 159 4.89 -12.34 -17.55
C ASP A 159 5.73 -11.17 -18.06
N GLN A 160 7.04 -11.23 -17.80
CA GLN A 160 7.99 -10.20 -18.21
C GLN A 160 8.08 -10.07 -19.74
N TYR A 161 7.98 -11.18 -20.46
CA TYR A 161 8.06 -11.18 -21.92
C TYR A 161 6.81 -10.56 -22.53
N ALA A 162 5.62 -10.92 -22.02
CA ALA A 162 4.36 -10.30 -22.44
C ALA A 162 4.38 -8.78 -22.22
N LEU A 163 4.82 -8.34 -21.02
CA LEU A 163 4.99 -6.92 -20.73
C LEU A 163 5.92 -6.23 -21.74
N GLN A 164 7.06 -6.85 -22.04
CA GLN A 164 8.04 -6.26 -22.95
C GLN A 164 7.51 -6.16 -24.39
N MET A 165 6.72 -7.13 -24.84
CA MET A 165 6.07 -7.09 -26.16
C MET A 165 5.03 -5.97 -26.25
N ALA A 166 4.15 -5.86 -25.26
CA ALA A 166 3.16 -4.78 -25.19
C ALA A 166 3.83 -3.40 -25.12
N LEU A 167 4.85 -3.26 -24.27
CA LEU A 167 5.64 -2.03 -24.16
C LEU A 167 6.30 -1.65 -25.49
N ASN A 168 6.91 -2.60 -26.19
CA ASN A 168 7.54 -2.35 -27.48
C ASN A 168 6.52 -1.92 -28.53
N GLN A 169 5.34 -2.54 -28.57
CA GLN A 169 4.26 -2.12 -29.46
C GLN A 169 3.80 -0.70 -29.19
N LEU A 170 3.58 -0.33 -27.92
CA LEU A 170 3.19 1.04 -27.59
C LEU A 170 4.28 2.04 -27.98
N ARG A 171 5.55 1.69 -27.77
CA ARG A 171 6.69 2.54 -28.16
C ARG A 171 6.78 2.77 -29.67
N THR A 172 6.37 1.80 -30.49
CA THR A 172 6.40 1.93 -31.96
C THR A 172 5.13 2.57 -32.51
N SER A 173 4.00 2.38 -31.84
CA SER A 173 2.69 2.85 -32.32
C SER A 173 2.35 4.26 -31.86
N LEU A 174 2.88 4.68 -30.71
CA LEU A 174 2.77 6.07 -30.25
C LEU A 174 3.74 6.98 -31.02
N PRO A 175 3.38 8.25 -31.26
CA PRO A 175 4.32 9.21 -31.83
C PRO A 175 5.60 9.28 -30.99
N GLN A 176 6.79 9.10 -31.57
CA GLN A 176 8.02 9.05 -30.75
C GLN A 176 8.28 10.31 -29.91
N ARG A 177 7.79 11.47 -30.37
CA ARG A 177 7.87 12.74 -29.64
C ARG A 177 6.86 12.85 -28.50
N SER A 178 5.90 11.93 -28.43
CA SER A 178 4.86 11.96 -27.41
C SER A 178 5.32 11.34 -26.09
N ILE A 179 6.29 10.42 -26.14
CA ILE A 179 6.79 9.71 -24.97
C ILE A 179 7.85 10.59 -24.29
N HIS A 180 7.48 11.16 -23.15
CA HIS A 180 8.38 11.96 -22.32
C HIS A 180 9.41 11.09 -21.59
N ARG A 181 8.95 10.02 -20.92
CA ARG A 181 9.84 9.02 -20.30
C ARG A 181 9.14 7.67 -20.13
N ILE A 182 9.94 6.65 -19.87
CA ILE A 182 9.47 5.30 -19.53
C ILE A 182 10.17 4.86 -18.25
N GLU A 183 9.36 4.41 -17.29
CA GLU A 183 9.84 3.80 -16.07
C GLU A 183 9.43 2.33 -16.08
N THR A 184 10.34 1.44 -15.70
CA THR A 184 10.03 0.03 -15.48
C THR A 184 10.36 -0.33 -14.04
N ASP A 185 9.43 -1.00 -13.37
CA ASP A 185 9.66 -1.61 -12.09
C ASP A 185 9.72 -3.12 -12.26
N THR A 186 10.78 -3.71 -11.73
CA THR A 186 10.94 -5.15 -11.68
C THR A 186 10.71 -5.61 -10.25
N PRO A 187 10.25 -6.85 -10.05
CA PRO A 187 10.14 -7.42 -8.71
C PRO A 187 11.44 -7.29 -7.90
N GLN A 188 12.60 -7.38 -8.57
CA GLN A 188 13.93 -7.20 -7.98
C GLN A 188 14.23 -5.74 -7.61
N GLY A 189 13.82 -4.77 -8.44
CA GLY A 189 13.93 -3.33 -8.16
C GLY A 189 13.06 -2.89 -6.98
N PHE A 190 11.85 -3.42 -6.87
CA PHE A 190 10.94 -3.18 -5.74
C PHE A 190 11.47 -3.81 -4.43
N LEU A 191 12.14 -4.96 -4.49
CA LEU A 191 12.80 -5.58 -3.33
C LEU A 191 14.06 -4.80 -2.92
N ALA A 192 14.85 -4.30 -3.87
CA ALA A 192 16.06 -3.52 -3.58
C ALA A 192 15.74 -2.14 -2.97
N LYS A 193 14.72 -1.43 -3.47
CA LYS A 193 14.25 -0.16 -2.89
C LYS A 193 13.69 -0.32 -1.48
N ALA A 194 13.04 -1.45 -1.21
CA ALA A 194 12.50 -1.77 0.10
C ALA A 194 13.57 -2.15 1.13
N GLY A 195 14.62 -2.87 0.71
CA GLY A 195 15.75 -3.18 1.57
C GLY A 195 16.60 -1.96 1.93
N ALA A 196 16.58 -0.90 1.10
CA ALA A 196 17.29 0.34 1.35
C ALA A 196 16.55 1.33 2.28
N ALA A 197 15.31 1.01 2.67
CA ALA A 197 14.50 1.80 3.60
C ALA A 197 14.49 1.24 5.05
N LEU A 198 15.27 0.19 5.31
CA LEU A 198 15.57 -0.40 6.62
C LEU A 198 16.94 0.09 7.12
#